data_AF-A0A0H2ZIZ8-F1
#
_entry.id   AF-A0A0H2ZIZ8-F1
#
_cell.length_a   1.000
_cell.length_b   1.000
_cell.length_c   1.000
_cell.angle_alpha   90.00
_cell.angle_beta   90.00
_cell.angle_gamma   90.00
#
_symmetry.space_group_name_H-M   'P 1'
#
loop_
_entity.id
_entity.type
_entity.pdbx_description
1 polymer ?
#
loop_
_entity_poly.entity_id
_entity_poly.type
_entity_poly.pdbx_seq_one_letter_code
_entity_poly.pdbx_strand_id
1 'polypeptide(L)' 'MGFLILSRREGEGITLSLKADYPAEELIRQLREGGIRILVTDIIGNQARVGIEAPRGVLIVRDELKTAPKG' A
#
# COMPACT_ATOMS: atom_id res chain seq x y z
N MET A 1 -7.69 6.52 8.18
CA MET A 1 -6.93 5.39 7.60
C MET A 1 -7.61 4.93 6.32
N GLY A 2 -6.87 4.39 5.36
CA GLY A 2 -7.40 3.77 4.15
C GLY A 2 -7.09 2.28 4.15
N PHE A 3 -7.93 1.49 3.48
CA PHE A 3 -7.75 0.04 3.36
C PHE A 3 -7.84 -0.37 1.89
N LEU A 4 -6.85 -1.11 1.41
CA LEU A 4 -6.81 -1.64 0.05
C LEU A 4 -6.55 -3.15 0.10
N ILE A 5 -7.36 -3.92 -0.64
CA ILE A 5 -7.09 -5.34 -0.87
C ILE A 5 -6.66 -5.53 -2.31
N LEU A 6 -5.57 -6.26 -2.53
CA LEU A 6 -5.05 -6.60 -3.84
C LEU A 6 -4.47 -8.01 -3.83
N SER A 7 -4.43 -8.66 -4.99
CA SER A 7 -3.79 -9.96 -5.15
C SER A 7 -2.36 -9.80 -5.65
N ARG A 8 -1.42 -10.53 -5.07
CA ARG A 8 0.01 -10.59 -5.45
C ARG A 8 0.44 -12.03 -5.73
N ARG A 9 1.34 -12.22 -6.68
CA ARG A 9 2.09 -13.46 -6.91
C ARG A 9 3.56 -13.28 -6.53
N GLU A 10 4.27 -14.38 -6.46
CA GLU A 10 5.74 -14.35 -6.36
C GLU A 10 6.32 -13.47 -7.48
N GLY A 11 7.26 -12.59 -7.11
CA GLY A 11 7.88 -11.62 -8.01
C GLY A 11 7.09 -10.31 -8.22
N GLU A 12 5.83 -10.21 -7.75
CA GLU A 12 5.05 -8.97 -7.82
C GLU A 12 5.27 -8.10 -6.57
N GLY A 13 5.62 -6.83 -6.78
CA GLY A 13 5.86 -5.88 -5.70
C GLY A 13 4.68 -4.97 -5.38
N ILE A 14 4.74 -4.38 -4.19
CA ILE A 14 3.86 -3.30 -3.73
C ILE A 14 4.77 -2.18 -3.23
N THR A 15 4.54 -0.97 -3.72
CA THR A 15 5.27 0.20 -3.24
C THR A 15 4.35 1.11 -2.45
N LEU A 16 4.85 1.47 -1.27
CA LEU A 16 4.25 2.46 -0.40
C LEU A 16 5.07 3.75 -0.52
N SER A 17 4.42 4.85 -0.88
CA SER A 17 5.05 6.16 -0.98
C SER A 17 4.23 7.23 -0.28
N LEU A 18 4.82 8.38 -0.01
CA LEU A 18 4.12 9.49 0.64
C LEU A 18 3.45 10.37 -0.42
N LYS A 19 2.23 10.82 -0.13
CA LYS A 19 1.57 11.88 -0.91
C LYS A 19 2.31 13.18 -0.70
N ALA A 20 2.74 13.81 -1.79
CA ALA A 20 3.48 15.08 -1.75
C ALA A 20 2.71 16.19 -1.01
N ASP A 21 1.39 16.24 -1.20
CA ASP A 21 0.55 17.31 -0.65
C ASP A 21 -0.05 16.97 0.73
N TYR A 22 0.40 15.88 1.38
CA TYR A 22 -0.13 15.48 2.68
C TYR A 22 0.70 16.07 3.84
N PRO A 23 0.08 16.67 4.87
CA PRO A 23 0.81 17.27 5.99
C PRO A 23 1.72 16.26 6.71
N ALA A 24 3.02 16.55 6.75
CA ALA A 24 4.03 15.64 7.29
C ALA A 24 3.80 15.29 8.76
N GLU A 25 3.47 16.27 9.60
CA GLU A 25 3.27 16.04 11.03
C GLU A 25 2.08 15.12 11.33
N GLU A 26 0.99 15.29 10.58
CA GLU A 26 -0.19 14.43 10.73
C GLU A 26 0.12 13.00 10.26
N LEU A 27 0.91 12.84 9.20
CA LEU A 27 1.38 11.53 8.75
C LEU A 27 2.29 10.86 9.79
N ILE A 28 3.27 11.58 10.33
CA ILE A 28 4.18 11.06 11.36
C ILE A 28 3.39 10.65 12.60
N ARG A 29 2.43 11.47 13.03
CA ARG A 29 1.54 11.15 14.15
C ARG A 29 0.77 9.85 13.90
N GLN A 30 0.11 9.73 12.75
CA GLN A 30 -0.64 8.52 12.38
C GLN A 30 0.26 7.28 12.29
N LEU A 31 1.49 7.42 11.76
CA LEU A 31 2.46 6.32 11.69
C LEU A 31 2.97 5.91 13.07
N ARG A 32 3.19 6.84 14.00
CA ARG A 32 3.59 6.54 15.38
C ARG A 32 2.48 5.83 16.15
N GLU A 33 1.23 6.22 15.94
CA GLU A 33 0.08 5.66 16.66
C GLU A 33 -0.37 4.30 16.10
N GLY A 34 -0.41 4.13 14.78
CA GLY A 34 -1.04 2.97 14.13
C GLY A 34 -0.16 2.22 13.13
N GLY A 35 0.98 2.79 12.73
CA GLY A 35 1.87 2.18 11.74
C GLY A 35 1.21 1.94 10.37
N ILE A 36 1.73 0.95 9.65
CA ILE A 36 1.14 0.41 8.43
C ILE A 36 0.95 -1.08 8.65
N ARG A 37 -0.27 -1.57 8.46
CA ARG A 37 -0.60 -2.99 8.64
C ARG A 37 -0.69 -3.67 7.29
N ILE A 38 0.04 -4.78 7.14
CA ILE A 38 -0.04 -5.67 5.98
C ILE A 38 -0.57 -7.00 6.46
N LEU A 39 -1.60 -7.51 5.80
CA LEU A 39 -2.28 -8.75 6.14
C LEU A 39 -2.40 -9.62 4.90
N VAL A 40 -1.91 -10.86 4.95
CA VAL A 40 -2.29 -11.87 3.96
C VAL A 40 -3.64 -12.44 4.39
N THR A 41 -4.69 -12.08 3.66
CA THR A 41 -6.08 -12.49 3.94
C THR A 41 -6.42 -13.87 3.40
N ASP A 42 -5.75 -14.30 2.33
CA ASP A 42 -5.98 -15.60 1.69
C ASP A 42 -4.78 -15.99 0.81
N ILE A 43 -4.62 -17.28 0.55
CA ILE A 43 -3.64 -17.83 -0.39
C ILE A 43 -4.33 -18.90 -1.24
N ILE A 44 -4.43 -18.63 -2.54
CA ILE A 44 -5.03 -19.55 -3.53
C ILE A 44 -3.95 -19.92 -4.54
N GLY A 45 -3.43 -21.14 -4.45
CA GLY A 45 -2.32 -21.60 -5.29
C GLY A 45 -1.08 -20.73 -5.08
N ASN A 46 -0.60 -20.07 -6.14
CA ASN A 46 0.55 -19.16 -6.09
C ASN A 46 0.17 -17.67 -5.95
N GLN A 47 -1.10 -17.38 -5.63
CA GLN A 47 -1.60 -16.02 -5.48
C GLN A 47 -2.02 -15.74 -4.04
N ALA A 48 -1.43 -14.72 -3.43
CA ALA A 48 -1.78 -14.22 -2.10
C ALA A 48 -2.70 -12.99 -2.22
N ARG A 49 -3.78 -12.96 -1.43
CA ARG A 49 -4.63 -11.78 -1.29
C ARG A 49 -4.12 -10.95 -0.11
N VAL A 50 -3.56 -9.78 -0.40
CA VAL A 50 -2.92 -8.89 0.58
C VAL A 50 -3.84 -7.70 0.86
N GLY A 51 -4.20 -7.51 2.13
CA GLY A 51 -4.83 -6.31 2.66
C GLY A 51 -3.78 -5.37 3.23
N ILE A 52 -3.88 -4.08 2.91
CA ILE A 52 -2.99 -3.04 3.41
C ILE A 52 -3.83 -1.94 4.04
N GLU A 53 -3.56 -1.68 5.31
CA GLU A 53 -4.11 -0.56 6.06
C GLU A 53 -3.01 0.47 6.31
N ALA A 54 -3.24 1.71 5.88
CA ALA A 54 -2.25 2.76 5.99
C ALA A 54 -2.87 4.14 6.31
N PRO A 55 -2.06 5.07 6.85
CA PRO A 55 -2.41 6.48 6.95
C PRO A 55 -2.88 7.07 5.61
N ARG A 56 -3.74 8.09 5.66
CA ARG A 56 -4.28 8.70 4.42
C ARG A 56 -3.21 9.38 3.55
N GLY A 57 -2.07 9.73 4.16
CA GLY A 57 -0.89 10.28 3.50
C GLY A 57 -0.03 9.25 2.78
N VAL A 58 -0.33 7.95 2.87
CA VAL A 58 0.37 6.89 2.14
C VAL A 58 -0.37 6.56 0.85
N LEU A 59 0.36 6.52 -0.27
CA LEU A 59 -0.05 5.96 -1.54
C LEU A 59 0.36 4.50 -1.59
N ILE A 60 -0.56 3.66 -2.07
CA ILE A 60 -0.32 2.23 -2.27
C ILE A 60 -0.37 1.99 -3.77
N VAL A 61 0.79 1.71 -4.37
CA VAL A 61 0.93 1.53 -5.82
C VAL A 61 1.38 0.11 -6.10
N ARG A 62 0.71 -0.53 -7.05
CA ARG A 62 1.12 -1.83 -7.58
C ARG A 62 2.27 -1.61 -8.54
N ASP A 63 3.38 -2.34 -8.38
CA ASP A 63 4.60 -2.04 -9.14
C ASP A 63 4.40 -2.16 -10.66
N GLU A 64 3.46 -3.01 -11.11
CA GLU A 64 3.08 -3.12 -12.52
C GLU A 64 2.45 -1.86 -13.12
N LEU A 65 1.94 -0.94 -12.28
CA LEU A 65 1.32 0.31 -12.72
C LEU A 65 2.31 1.47 -12.83
N LYS A 66 3.55 1.32 -12.35
CA LYS A 66 4.56 2.38 -12.43
C LYS A 66 5.12 2.58 -13.84
N THR A 67 4.87 1.64 -14.76
CA THR A 67 5.34 1.68 -16.15
C THR A 67 4.28 2.11 -17.16
N ALA A 68 3.06 2.47 -16.74
CA ALA A 68 2.09 3.06 -17.67
C ALA A 68 2.58 4.45 -18.11
N PRO A 69 2.72 4.74 -19.42
CA PRO A 69 3.13 6.06 -19.89
C PRO A 69 2.12 7.09 -19.40
N LYS A 70 2.62 8.19 -18.82
CA LYS A 70 1.83 9.41 -18.67
C LYS A 70 1.67 9.99 -20.08
N GLY A 71 0.60 9.58 -20.76
CA GLY A 71 0.05 10.30 -21.91
C GLY A 71 -0.69 11.55 -21.46
#